data_AF-A0A535YPF8-F1
#
_entry.id   AF-A0A535YPF8-F1
#
_cell.length_a   1.000
_cell.length_b   1.000
_cell.length_c   1.000
_cell.angle_alpha   90.00
_cell.angle_beta   90.00
_cell.angle_gamma   90.00
#
_symmetry.space_group_name_H-M   'P 1'
#
loop_
_entity.id
_entity.type
_entity.pdbx_description
1 polymer ?
#
loop_
_entity_poly.entity_id
_entity_poly.type
_entity_poly.pdbx_seq_one_letter_code
_entity_poly.pdbx_strand_id
1 'polypeptide(L)'
;MKSPRFAILVGVAAGAMLLISNTQLLRAQVQGAWTLTGNMSAARELGAQATLNDGNILVAGGTDGTNVLSSAEVYNPSSDEWTPTGSMADARRNFPSVTLPDGRVLVMGGLDSSGSVLTGAELYDPASGTWSSAGTLAVGRYFHTATLLTSGQVLVAGGCTVSGCGTFTGESELYDPATNSWSPSGSLGTARWYHTATLLGSGQVLVVGGSNGSTLNSCELYDPVTDAWTSAPSTTYGRFLHAATLLGDGKVLVTGGNPFHVALAVAEIYDPSANQWTATGRMTQGRFAHTSTLLADGTVLLAAGGAFRGCGRTSCFYPTATSEIYDEATGKFTAIAHLNHARYYHTASLLSSGQVLIVGGISGGALDSAEFYVPLTLAIRPLSLDFGLLEVGLTSAPQTIAITNVSKSPVTFTSIASNGDYAQTADCPATLGPGQSCTVSVTFSPTVAGTRPGSVTLSDNSVGSPEQSIALTGTGEPTALTFIPSSLSFPPTFPGTSSASKSATLYNDSAAAVDITVIAISPTSGTFSQTNNCPGTLTPGQSCTFQVVFTPPDSDAPYNGTLSVTNSVDGSPQTVSLSGTGVD
;
A
#
# COMPACT_ATOMS: atom_id res chain seq x y z
N MET A 1 25.07 48.38 13.83
CA MET A 1 24.56 47.47 12.79
C MET A 1 23.78 46.35 13.46
N LYS A 2 22.48 46.32 13.17
CA LYS A 2 21.46 45.26 13.32
C LYS A 2 21.17 44.66 14.71
N SER A 3 19.96 45.01 15.18
CA SER A 3 19.06 44.23 16.05
C SER A 3 17.70 44.04 15.30
N PRO A 4 16.64 43.40 15.84
CA PRO A 4 15.99 42.21 15.27
C PRO A 4 14.51 42.41 14.82
N ARG A 5 13.86 41.33 14.34
CA ARG A 5 12.39 41.02 14.27
C ARG A 5 12.16 39.90 13.22
N PHE A 6 11.08 39.13 13.12
CA PHE A 6 10.04 38.52 13.98
C PHE A 6 9.24 37.58 13.03
N ALA A 7 8.49 36.62 13.58
CA ALA A 7 7.77 35.50 12.95
C ALA A 7 6.85 35.80 11.74
N ILE A 8 6.54 34.75 10.93
CA ILE A 8 5.16 34.26 10.74
C ILE A 8 5.19 32.71 10.66
N LEU A 9 4.62 32.06 11.69
CA LEU A 9 4.20 30.66 11.68
C LEU A 9 2.69 30.70 11.39
N VAL A 10 2.25 30.22 10.23
CA VAL A 10 0.83 29.88 10.00
C VAL A 10 0.73 28.37 10.07
N GLY A 11 0.09 27.87 11.12
CA GLY A 11 -0.33 26.48 11.20
C GLY A 11 -1.53 26.25 10.29
N VAL A 12 -1.43 25.21 9.47
CA VAL A 12 -2.59 24.43 9.03
C VAL A 12 -2.28 22.99 9.41
N ALA A 13 -3.17 22.40 10.20
CA ALA A 13 -3.09 21.04 10.67
C ALA A 13 -3.53 20.03 9.59
N ALA A 14 -3.08 18.79 9.77
CA ALA A 14 -3.55 17.51 9.22
C ALA A 14 -2.70 16.90 8.08
N GLY A 15 -2.17 15.71 8.38
CA GLY A 15 -1.49 14.79 7.46
C GLY A 15 -0.07 14.47 7.91
N ALA A 16 0.10 13.40 8.70
CA ALA A 16 1.43 12.89 9.05
C ALA A 16 2.15 12.41 7.78
N MET A 17 3.01 13.25 7.21
CA MET A 17 3.90 12.86 6.12
C MET A 17 5.07 12.09 6.72
N LEU A 18 5.03 10.76 6.58
CA LEU A 18 6.10 9.87 7.02
C LEU A 18 7.38 10.21 6.22
N LEU A 19 8.42 10.70 6.91
CA LEU A 19 9.74 10.89 6.30
C LEU A 19 10.40 9.53 6.07
N ILE A 20 10.13 8.92 4.92
CA ILE A 20 10.77 7.68 4.47
C ILE A 20 12.16 8.01 3.94
N SER A 21 13.19 7.27 4.36
CA SER A 21 14.56 7.46 3.84
C SER A 21 14.67 7.07 2.36
N ASN A 22 15.58 7.69 1.60
CA ASN A 22 15.81 7.33 0.19
C ASN A 22 16.12 5.83 -0.04
N THR A 23 16.71 5.14 0.93
CA THR A 23 16.98 3.70 0.86
C THR A 23 15.74 2.84 1.08
N GLN A 24 14.80 3.29 1.92
CA GLN A 24 13.49 2.66 2.13
C GLN A 24 12.57 2.88 0.93
N LEU A 25 12.59 4.09 0.34
CA LEU A 25 11.92 4.40 -0.92
C LEU A 25 12.43 3.51 -2.06
N LEU A 26 13.75 3.30 -2.18
CA LEU A 26 14.31 2.39 -3.18
C LEU A 26 13.88 0.92 -2.98
N ARG A 27 13.75 0.43 -1.74
CA ARG A 27 13.31 -0.95 -1.47
C ARG A 27 11.80 -1.15 -1.66
N ALA A 28 10.99 -0.18 -1.21
CA ALA A 28 9.55 -0.17 -1.46
C ALA A 28 9.23 -0.13 -2.96
N GLN A 29 10.08 0.53 -3.75
CA GLN A 29 9.94 0.65 -5.20
C GLN A 29 10.38 -0.57 -6.03
N VAL A 30 10.86 -1.65 -5.41
CA VAL A 30 11.31 -2.83 -6.16
C VAL A 30 10.53 -4.09 -5.80
N GLN A 31 9.95 -4.21 -4.59
CA GLN A 31 9.34 -5.48 -4.14
C GLN A 31 8.20 -5.32 -3.12
N GLY A 32 7.45 -4.21 -3.12
CA GLY A 32 6.23 -4.05 -2.30
C GLY A 32 6.40 -3.19 -1.05
N ALA A 33 5.28 -2.81 -0.45
CA ALA A 33 5.21 -1.86 0.66
C ALA A 33 4.39 -2.42 1.83
N TRP A 34 4.72 -1.95 3.03
CA TRP A 34 3.93 -2.21 4.24
C TRP A 34 3.05 -1.01 4.55
N THR A 35 1.74 -1.23 4.66
CA THR A 35 0.77 -0.18 5.00
C THR A 35 0.04 -0.55 6.28
N LEU A 36 -0.17 0.45 7.14
CA LEU A 36 -1.04 0.27 8.32
C LEU A 36 -2.49 0.11 7.86
N THR A 37 -3.27 -0.67 8.61
CA THR A 37 -4.73 -0.78 8.52
C THR A 37 -5.33 -0.42 9.89
N GLY A 38 -6.65 -0.52 10.04
CA GLY A 38 -7.31 -0.42 11.34
C GLY A 38 -6.70 -1.38 12.38
N ASN A 39 -6.86 -1.03 13.65
CA ASN A 39 -6.43 -1.85 14.77
C ASN A 39 -7.59 -2.71 15.29
N MET A 40 -7.26 -3.87 15.84
CA MET A 40 -8.18 -4.65 16.65
C MET A 40 -8.56 -3.86 17.92
N SER A 41 -9.72 -4.17 18.48
CA SER A 41 -10.16 -3.63 19.78
C SER A 41 -9.42 -4.26 20.96
N ALA A 42 -8.89 -5.48 20.79
CA ALA A 42 -8.04 -6.14 21.78
C ALA A 42 -6.67 -6.50 21.17
N ALA A 43 -5.61 -6.24 21.94
CA ALA A 43 -4.27 -6.72 21.62
C ALA A 43 -4.18 -8.24 21.77
N ARG A 44 -3.52 -8.92 20.83
CA ARG A 44 -3.45 -10.39 20.80
C ARG A 44 -2.10 -10.89 20.32
N GLU A 45 -1.51 -11.80 21.07
CA GLU A 45 -0.50 -12.74 20.58
C GLU A 45 -0.99 -14.19 20.79
N LEU A 46 -0.41 -15.13 20.05
CA LEU A 46 -0.67 -16.57 20.23
C LEU A 46 -2.16 -16.96 20.09
N GLY A 47 -2.93 -16.13 19.39
CA GLY A 47 -4.30 -16.39 18.98
C GLY A 47 -4.34 -17.11 17.64
N ALA A 48 -5.55 -17.29 17.13
CA ALA A 48 -5.79 -17.97 15.87
C ALA A 48 -6.35 -16.98 14.83
N GLN A 49 -6.01 -17.21 13.57
CA GLN A 49 -6.50 -16.43 12.43
C GLN A 49 -7.01 -17.39 11.36
N ALA A 50 -8.20 -17.12 10.84
CA ALA A 50 -8.85 -17.93 9.83
C ALA A 50 -9.43 -17.05 8.72
N THR A 51 -9.18 -17.42 7.48
CA THR A 51 -9.86 -16.81 6.33
C THR A 51 -11.23 -17.44 6.18
N LEU A 52 -12.26 -16.60 6.11
CA LEU A 52 -13.65 -17.01 5.92
C LEU A 52 -13.98 -17.12 4.43
N ASN A 53 -15.05 -17.85 4.09
CA ASN A 53 -15.43 -18.10 2.69
C ASN A 53 -15.84 -16.84 1.92
N ASP A 54 -16.25 -15.79 2.62
CA ASP A 54 -16.58 -14.47 2.06
C ASP A 54 -15.35 -13.57 1.87
N GLY A 55 -14.16 -14.04 2.26
CA GLY A 55 -12.90 -13.29 2.20
C GLY A 55 -12.59 -12.47 3.44
N ASN A 56 -13.50 -12.40 4.42
CA ASN A 56 -13.22 -11.76 5.70
C ASN A 56 -12.24 -12.60 6.53
N ILE A 57 -11.59 -11.96 7.52
CA ILE A 57 -10.60 -12.63 8.37
C ILE A 57 -11.11 -12.65 9.81
N LEU A 58 -11.31 -13.84 10.36
CA LEU A 58 -11.57 -14.03 11.79
C LEU A 58 -10.25 -14.06 12.55
N VAL A 59 -10.18 -13.31 13.65
CA VAL A 59 -9.12 -13.41 14.65
C VAL A 59 -9.75 -13.71 16.00
N ALA A 60 -9.28 -14.77 16.66
CA ALA A 60 -9.89 -15.28 17.88
C ALA A 60 -8.87 -15.62 18.96
N GLY A 61 -9.26 -15.36 20.21
CA GLY A 61 -8.51 -15.73 21.40
C GLY A 61 -7.14 -15.07 21.51
N GLY A 62 -6.16 -15.83 22.02
CA GLY A 62 -4.81 -15.36 22.30
C GLY A 62 -4.70 -14.74 23.68
N THR A 63 -3.69 -13.88 23.87
CA THR A 63 -3.51 -13.12 25.10
C THR A 63 -3.13 -11.67 24.81
N ASP A 64 -3.63 -10.75 25.64
CA ASP A 64 -3.27 -9.32 25.62
C ASP A 64 -2.01 -9.01 26.45
N GLY A 65 -1.32 -10.05 26.93
CA GLY A 65 -0.17 -9.98 27.85
C GLY A 65 -0.54 -10.09 29.33
N THR A 66 -1.82 -9.93 29.68
CA THR A 66 -2.35 -10.06 31.05
C THR A 66 -3.41 -11.16 31.13
N ASN A 67 -4.35 -11.14 30.19
CA ASN A 67 -5.52 -12.00 30.13
C ASN A 67 -5.41 -12.95 28.94
N VAL A 68 -5.89 -14.18 29.12
CA VAL A 68 -6.23 -15.04 27.99
C VAL A 68 -7.63 -14.66 27.52
N LEU A 69 -7.81 -14.54 26.22
CA LEU A 69 -9.02 -13.96 25.63
C LEU A 69 -9.94 -15.07 25.10
N SER A 70 -11.25 -14.87 25.28
CA SER A 70 -12.31 -15.62 24.58
C SER A 70 -12.93 -14.81 23.42
N SER A 71 -12.67 -13.50 23.38
CA SER A 71 -13.22 -12.61 22.37
C SER A 71 -12.64 -12.92 20.98
N ALA A 72 -13.42 -12.57 19.95
CA ALA A 72 -13.02 -12.65 18.57
C ALA A 72 -13.49 -11.42 17.81
N GLU A 73 -12.83 -11.14 16.69
CA GLU A 73 -13.07 -9.99 15.83
C GLU A 73 -12.95 -10.41 14.38
N VAL A 74 -13.74 -9.78 13.51
CA VAL A 74 -13.72 -10.03 12.07
C VAL A 74 -13.20 -8.77 11.39
N TYR A 75 -12.18 -8.94 10.57
CA TYR A 75 -11.67 -7.93 9.67
C TYR A 75 -12.33 -8.06 8.29
N ASN A 76 -12.84 -6.95 7.77
CA ASN A 76 -13.39 -6.85 6.43
C ASN A 76 -12.41 -6.11 5.49
N PRO A 77 -11.75 -6.82 4.55
CA PRO A 77 -10.81 -6.21 3.62
C PRO A 77 -11.39 -5.18 2.67
N SER A 78 -12.70 -5.21 2.41
CA SER A 78 -13.36 -4.29 1.47
C SER A 78 -13.65 -2.93 2.10
N SER A 79 -13.89 -2.88 3.42
CA SER A 79 -14.16 -1.64 4.16
C SER A 79 -12.97 -1.17 5.02
N ASP A 80 -11.93 -1.98 5.17
CA ASP A 80 -10.78 -1.71 6.06
C ASP A 80 -11.18 -1.60 7.55
N GLU A 81 -12.18 -2.38 7.97
CA GLU A 81 -12.77 -2.28 9.31
C GLU A 81 -12.67 -3.58 10.11
N TRP A 82 -12.43 -3.43 11.42
CA TRP A 82 -12.51 -4.48 12.42
C TRP A 82 -13.86 -4.40 13.16
N THR A 83 -14.56 -5.52 13.26
CA THR A 83 -15.84 -5.62 13.98
C THR A 83 -15.79 -6.74 15.02
N PRO A 84 -16.11 -6.48 16.29
CA PRO A 84 -16.27 -7.53 17.29
C PRO A 84 -17.37 -8.54 16.91
N THR A 85 -17.13 -9.82 17.19
CA THR A 85 -18.13 -10.88 16.97
C THR A 85 -18.36 -11.67 18.27
N GLY A 86 -19.14 -12.77 18.20
CA GLY A 86 -19.37 -13.65 19.34
C GLY A 86 -18.06 -14.11 19.98
N SER A 87 -18.12 -14.47 21.26
CA SER A 87 -16.97 -14.97 22.02
C SER A 87 -17.06 -16.48 22.22
N MET A 88 -15.89 -17.12 22.28
CA MET A 88 -15.76 -18.52 22.69
C MET A 88 -16.25 -18.71 24.13
N ALA A 89 -16.68 -19.92 24.46
CA ALA A 89 -17.03 -20.30 25.82
C ALA A 89 -15.79 -20.32 26.72
N ASP A 90 -14.68 -20.89 26.22
CA ASP A 90 -13.41 -20.89 26.94
C ASP A 90 -12.45 -19.86 26.32
N ALA A 91 -11.84 -19.05 27.18
CA ALA A 91 -10.69 -18.25 26.78
C ALA A 91 -9.50 -19.18 26.51
N ARG A 92 -8.83 -18.99 25.37
CA ARG A 92 -7.72 -19.87 24.95
C ARG A 92 -6.60 -19.12 24.24
N ARG A 93 -5.36 -19.58 24.44
CA ARG A 93 -4.15 -19.23 23.68
C ARG A 93 -3.40 -20.49 23.25
N ASN A 94 -2.48 -20.38 22.28
CA ASN A 94 -1.64 -21.50 21.81
C ASN A 94 -2.42 -22.66 21.17
N PHE A 95 -3.45 -22.33 20.39
CA PHE A 95 -4.33 -23.28 19.71
C PHE A 95 -4.39 -22.95 18.21
N PRO A 96 -4.61 -23.95 17.33
CA PRO A 96 -4.83 -23.72 15.91
C PRO A 96 -6.30 -23.38 15.60
N SER A 97 -6.54 -22.79 14.43
CA SER A 97 -7.85 -22.69 13.80
C SER A 97 -7.85 -23.35 12.44
N VAL A 98 -8.99 -23.91 12.03
CA VAL A 98 -9.20 -24.51 10.70
C VAL A 98 -10.54 -24.05 10.13
N THR A 99 -10.53 -23.40 8.97
CA THR A 99 -11.75 -23.15 8.19
C THR A 99 -12.21 -24.45 7.54
N LEU A 100 -13.43 -24.87 7.83
CA LEU A 100 -14.04 -26.10 7.35
C LEU A 100 -14.67 -25.91 5.95
N PRO A 101 -14.94 -27.00 5.21
CA PRO A 101 -15.57 -26.91 3.89
C PRO A 101 -16.95 -26.22 3.88
N ASP A 102 -17.66 -26.27 5.00
CA ASP A 102 -18.96 -25.59 5.17
C ASP A 102 -18.84 -24.10 5.55
N GLY A 103 -17.61 -23.58 5.68
CA GLY A 103 -17.32 -22.19 6.02
C GLY A 103 -17.22 -21.87 7.50
N ARG A 104 -17.57 -22.81 8.39
CA ARG A 104 -17.36 -22.63 9.83
C ARG A 104 -15.88 -22.71 10.18
N VAL A 105 -15.48 -22.12 11.30
CA VAL A 105 -14.10 -22.18 11.80
C VAL A 105 -14.03 -23.02 13.06
N LEU A 106 -13.26 -24.11 13.04
CA LEU A 106 -12.98 -24.94 14.19
C LEU A 106 -11.77 -24.40 14.97
N VAL A 107 -11.90 -24.29 16.29
CA VAL A 107 -10.80 -24.05 17.24
C VAL A 107 -10.77 -25.18 18.27
N MET A 108 -9.58 -25.59 18.71
CA MET A 108 -9.46 -26.76 19.58
C MET A 108 -8.27 -26.68 20.54
N GLY A 109 -8.48 -27.12 21.79
CA GLY A 109 -7.44 -27.15 22.81
C GLY A 109 -6.90 -25.76 23.17
N GLY A 110 -5.61 -25.70 23.52
CA GLY A 110 -4.96 -24.49 24.02
C GLY A 110 -4.81 -24.45 25.54
N LEU A 111 -4.41 -23.29 26.04
CA LEU A 111 -4.30 -22.98 27.46
C LEU A 111 -5.30 -21.90 27.84
N ASP A 112 -5.98 -22.08 28.97
CA ASP A 112 -6.84 -21.06 29.55
C ASP A 112 -6.07 -20.04 30.42
N SER A 113 -6.81 -19.13 31.05
CA SER A 113 -6.28 -18.09 31.95
C SER A 113 -5.64 -18.66 33.22
N SER A 114 -6.04 -19.84 33.68
CA SER A 114 -5.45 -20.54 34.82
C SER A 114 -4.17 -21.32 34.45
N GLY A 115 -3.89 -21.45 33.15
CA GLY A 115 -2.83 -22.30 32.63
C GLY A 115 -3.22 -23.77 32.54
N SER A 116 -4.52 -24.09 32.63
CA SER A 116 -5.04 -25.44 32.41
C SER A 116 -5.04 -25.76 30.92
N VAL A 117 -4.71 -27.00 30.59
CA VAL A 117 -4.71 -27.48 29.21
C VAL A 117 -6.13 -27.90 28.83
N LEU A 118 -6.67 -27.29 27.78
CA LEU A 118 -8.05 -27.47 27.37
C LEU A 118 -8.22 -28.72 26.48
N THR A 119 -9.32 -29.44 26.71
CA THR A 119 -9.85 -30.48 25.80
C THR A 119 -10.92 -29.95 24.87
N GLY A 120 -11.59 -28.85 25.24
CA GLY A 120 -12.72 -28.30 24.51
C GLY A 120 -12.36 -27.81 23.10
N ALA A 121 -13.27 -28.07 22.18
CA ALA A 121 -13.28 -27.53 20.82
C ALA A 121 -14.59 -26.78 20.55
N GLU A 122 -14.51 -25.75 19.70
CA GLU A 122 -15.62 -24.86 19.39
C GLU A 122 -15.67 -24.52 17.90
N LEU A 123 -16.87 -24.27 17.38
CA LEU A 123 -17.14 -23.88 16.00
C LEU A 123 -17.68 -22.46 15.98
N TYR A 124 -17.02 -21.59 15.23
CA TYR A 124 -17.55 -20.30 14.84
C TYR A 124 -18.36 -20.41 13.56
N ASP A 125 -19.57 -19.87 13.58
CA ASP A 125 -20.42 -19.72 12.40
C ASP A 125 -20.39 -18.25 11.92
N PRO A 126 -19.75 -17.95 10.78
CA PRO A 126 -19.69 -16.60 10.21
C PRO A 126 -21.05 -15.99 9.89
N ALA A 127 -22.06 -16.80 9.56
CA ALA A 127 -23.37 -16.28 9.14
C ALA A 127 -24.14 -15.68 10.32
N SER A 128 -23.99 -16.27 11.50
CA SER A 128 -24.63 -15.79 12.74
C SER A 128 -23.69 -14.98 13.64
N GLY A 129 -22.38 -15.10 13.43
CA GLY A 129 -21.35 -14.52 14.32
C GLY A 129 -21.32 -15.18 15.70
N THR A 130 -21.72 -16.44 15.82
CA THR A 130 -21.84 -17.15 17.09
C THR A 130 -20.92 -18.36 17.19
N TRP A 131 -20.64 -18.78 18.43
CA TRP A 131 -19.83 -19.97 18.73
C TRP A 131 -20.72 -21.10 19.27
N SER A 132 -20.37 -22.34 18.96
CA SER A 132 -21.03 -23.56 19.45
C SER A 132 -20.01 -24.65 19.79
N SER A 133 -20.38 -25.61 20.62
CA SER A 133 -19.47 -26.71 21.00
C SER A 133 -19.21 -27.67 19.84
N ALA A 134 -17.94 -28.02 19.65
CA ALA A 134 -17.47 -29.02 18.70
C ALA A 134 -17.08 -30.36 19.39
N GLY A 135 -17.53 -30.57 20.63
CA GLY A 135 -17.09 -31.68 21.47
C GLY A 135 -15.72 -31.44 22.11
N THR A 136 -15.06 -32.53 22.49
CA THR A 136 -13.81 -32.51 23.25
C THR A 136 -12.81 -33.52 22.70
N LEU A 137 -11.55 -33.11 22.63
CA LEU A 137 -10.40 -34.00 22.45
C LEU A 137 -10.34 -35.03 23.59
N ALA A 138 -9.85 -36.23 23.30
CA ALA A 138 -9.59 -37.26 24.30
C ALA A 138 -8.51 -36.82 25.30
N VAL A 139 -7.50 -36.08 24.82
CA VAL A 139 -6.44 -35.51 25.64
C VAL A 139 -6.28 -34.02 25.31
N GLY A 140 -6.34 -33.19 26.35
CA GLY A 140 -6.14 -31.76 26.20
C GLY A 140 -4.73 -31.45 25.72
N ARG A 141 -4.59 -30.49 24.81
CA ARG A 141 -3.30 -30.19 24.17
C ARG A 141 -3.18 -28.74 23.72
N TYR A 142 -1.96 -28.22 23.70
CA TYR A 142 -1.59 -26.93 23.10
C TYR A 142 -0.26 -27.05 22.34
N PHE A 143 0.06 -26.08 21.47
CA PHE A 143 1.19 -26.16 20.52
C PHE A 143 1.18 -27.39 19.59
N HIS A 144 -0.01 -27.95 19.38
CA HIS A 144 -0.30 -29.00 18.41
C HIS A 144 -0.65 -28.36 17.06
N THR A 145 -0.70 -29.17 16.00
CA THR A 145 -1.19 -28.74 14.69
C THR A 145 -2.58 -29.31 14.41
N ALA A 146 -3.37 -28.59 13.63
CA ALA A 146 -4.62 -29.06 13.05
C ALA A 146 -4.56 -28.89 11.52
N THR A 147 -4.91 -29.92 10.77
CA THR A 147 -4.82 -29.93 9.30
C THR A 147 -6.14 -30.43 8.71
N LEU A 148 -6.79 -29.60 7.88
CA LEU A 148 -7.93 -30.04 7.08
C LEU A 148 -7.46 -31.06 6.04
N LEU A 149 -8.03 -32.24 6.05
CA LEU A 149 -7.74 -33.31 5.10
C LEU A 149 -8.63 -33.16 3.85
N THR A 150 -8.25 -33.84 2.76
CA THR A 150 -9.03 -33.90 1.53
C THR A 150 -10.41 -34.55 1.70
N SER A 151 -10.61 -35.34 2.77
CA SER A 151 -11.91 -35.89 3.15
C SER A 151 -12.86 -34.86 3.76
N GLY A 152 -12.36 -33.69 4.17
CA GLY A 152 -13.09 -32.70 4.95
C GLY A 152 -12.98 -32.87 6.47
N GLN A 153 -12.36 -33.96 6.95
CA GLN A 153 -12.03 -34.15 8.37
C GLN A 153 -10.82 -33.32 8.77
N VAL A 154 -10.67 -33.04 10.07
CA VAL A 154 -9.51 -32.32 10.61
C VAL A 154 -8.63 -33.27 11.41
N LEU A 155 -7.37 -33.44 11.00
CA LEU A 155 -6.34 -34.15 11.75
C LEU A 155 -5.72 -33.24 12.80
N VAL A 156 -5.74 -33.65 14.06
CA VAL A 156 -5.10 -32.97 15.18
C VAL A 156 -3.94 -33.83 15.68
N ALA A 157 -2.71 -33.31 15.70
CA ALA A 157 -1.52 -34.11 15.99
C ALA A 157 -0.56 -33.46 17.00
N GLY A 158 -0.06 -34.29 17.93
CA GLY A 158 0.98 -33.92 18.89
C GLY A 158 0.56 -32.86 19.92
N GLY A 159 1.54 -32.11 20.41
CA GLY A 159 1.36 -31.03 21.38
C GLY A 159 1.71 -31.40 22.82
N CYS A 160 1.66 -30.38 23.69
CA CYS A 160 1.89 -30.51 25.13
C CYS A 160 0.58 -30.80 25.86
N THR A 161 0.59 -31.78 26.76
CA THR A 161 -0.62 -32.24 27.48
C THR A 161 -0.70 -31.73 28.92
N VAL A 162 0.37 -31.09 29.40
CA VAL A 162 0.44 -30.46 30.73
C VAL A 162 1.00 -29.06 30.63
N SER A 163 0.57 -28.18 31.53
CA SER A 163 1.08 -26.82 31.63
C SER A 163 2.61 -26.80 31.77
N GLY A 164 3.28 -25.89 31.09
CA GLY A 164 4.74 -25.82 31.06
C GLY A 164 5.44 -26.83 30.14
N CYS A 165 4.70 -27.65 29.38
CA CYS A 165 5.24 -28.57 28.37
C CYS A 165 6.21 -29.64 28.92
N GLY A 166 6.02 -30.08 30.17
CA GLY A 166 6.80 -31.20 30.73
C GLY A 166 6.43 -32.58 30.15
N THR A 167 5.21 -32.71 29.62
CA THR A 167 4.68 -33.90 28.97
C THR A 167 4.09 -33.52 27.62
N PHE A 168 4.40 -34.31 26.60
CA PHE A 168 3.96 -34.13 25.23
C PHE A 168 3.50 -35.48 24.67
N THR A 169 2.60 -35.43 23.68
CA THR A 169 1.97 -36.64 23.12
C THR A 169 2.34 -36.83 21.65
N GLY A 170 2.31 -38.10 21.22
CA GLY A 170 2.35 -38.48 19.80
C GLY A 170 0.96 -38.83 19.26
N GLU A 171 -0.05 -38.91 20.12
CA GLU A 171 -1.41 -39.24 19.72
C GLU A 171 -1.98 -38.22 18.75
N SER A 172 -2.75 -38.70 17.78
CA SER A 172 -3.54 -37.86 16.89
C SER A 172 -5.01 -38.25 16.94
N GLU A 173 -5.86 -37.29 16.57
CA GLU A 173 -7.31 -37.42 16.60
C GLU A 173 -7.89 -36.81 15.32
N LEU A 174 -9.02 -37.37 14.86
CA LEU A 174 -9.77 -36.87 13.71
C LEU A 174 -11.08 -36.28 14.18
N TYR A 175 -11.34 -35.03 13.77
CA TYR A 175 -12.65 -34.40 13.88
C TYR A 175 -13.43 -34.53 12.57
N ASP A 176 -14.64 -35.05 12.65
CA ASP A 176 -15.59 -35.09 11.53
C ASP A 176 -16.65 -33.98 11.69
N PRO A 177 -16.63 -32.95 10.82
CA PRO A 177 -17.60 -31.85 10.88
C PRO A 177 -19.02 -32.26 10.49
N ALA A 178 -19.22 -33.36 9.75
CA ALA A 178 -20.53 -33.83 9.32
C ALA A 178 -21.32 -34.45 10.49
N THR A 179 -20.62 -35.11 11.41
CA THR A 179 -21.20 -35.76 12.60
C THR A 179 -20.92 -35.00 13.89
N ASN A 180 -20.10 -33.95 13.85
CA ASN A 180 -19.62 -33.20 15.01
C ASN A 180 -18.99 -34.13 16.06
N SER A 181 -18.13 -35.06 15.63
CA SER A 181 -17.55 -36.08 16.50
C SER A 181 -16.05 -36.23 16.34
N TRP A 182 -15.40 -36.63 17.43
CA TRP A 182 -13.97 -36.94 17.47
C TRP A 182 -13.74 -38.45 17.48
N SER A 183 -12.67 -38.88 16.83
CA SER A 183 -12.21 -40.28 16.83
C SER A 183 -10.69 -40.34 16.96
N PRO A 184 -10.14 -41.37 17.64
CA PRO A 184 -8.69 -41.58 17.67
C PRO A 184 -8.18 -41.92 16.26
N SER A 185 -6.92 -41.57 15.99
CA SER A 185 -6.20 -41.87 14.76
C SER A 185 -4.80 -42.41 15.09
N GLY A 186 -4.04 -42.83 14.09
CA GLY A 186 -2.66 -43.30 14.25
C GLY A 186 -1.80 -42.30 15.04
N SER A 187 -0.72 -42.76 15.67
CA SER A 187 0.16 -41.89 16.48
C SER A 187 1.48 -41.60 15.78
N LEU A 188 1.99 -40.38 15.94
CA LEU A 188 3.36 -40.01 15.63
C LEU A 188 4.32 -40.97 16.35
N GLY A 189 5.33 -41.46 15.63
CA GLY A 189 6.40 -42.25 16.21
C GLY A 189 7.27 -41.44 17.17
N THR A 190 7.37 -40.12 16.98
CA THR A 190 8.01 -39.20 17.93
C THR A 190 7.02 -38.13 18.39
N ALA A 191 6.63 -38.21 19.66
CA ALA A 191 5.84 -37.19 20.35
C ALA A 191 6.56 -35.82 20.32
N ARG A 192 5.84 -34.75 19.96
CA ARG A 192 6.44 -33.45 19.64
C ARG A 192 5.45 -32.29 19.77
N TRP A 193 5.96 -31.07 19.96
CA TRP A 193 5.21 -29.80 19.97
C TRP A 193 5.92 -28.73 19.13
N TYR A 194 5.22 -27.68 18.72
CA TYR A 194 5.72 -26.62 17.81
C TYR A 194 6.34 -27.13 16.49
N HIS A 195 5.86 -28.28 16.02
CA HIS A 195 6.12 -28.77 14.68
C HIS A 195 5.15 -28.09 13.70
N THR A 196 5.47 -28.13 12.40
CA THR A 196 4.52 -27.77 11.35
C THR A 196 3.91 -29.02 10.75
N ALA A 197 2.67 -28.92 10.27
CA ALA A 197 1.99 -29.97 9.51
C ALA A 197 1.49 -29.38 8.19
N THR A 198 1.83 -30.01 7.06
CA THR A 198 1.51 -29.54 5.72
C THR A 198 0.79 -30.63 4.95
N LEU A 199 -0.44 -30.37 4.50
CA LEU A 199 -1.14 -31.24 3.57
C LEU A 199 -0.43 -31.20 2.20
N LEU A 200 -0.03 -32.36 1.71
CA LEU A 200 0.61 -32.51 0.40
C LEU A 200 -0.42 -32.76 -0.70
N GLY A 201 -0.01 -32.56 -1.95
CA GLY A 201 -0.85 -32.87 -3.13
C GLY A 201 -1.25 -34.34 -3.24
N SER A 202 -0.55 -35.26 -2.56
CA SER A 202 -0.93 -36.68 -2.45
C SER A 202 -2.10 -36.94 -1.48
N GLY A 203 -2.48 -35.95 -0.66
CA GLY A 203 -3.42 -36.10 0.45
C GLY A 203 -2.77 -36.51 1.77
N GLN A 204 -1.47 -36.84 1.78
CA GLN A 204 -0.72 -37.12 3.02
C GLN A 204 -0.38 -35.82 3.77
N VAL A 205 -0.14 -35.92 5.07
CA VAL A 205 0.30 -34.78 5.90
C VAL A 205 1.76 -34.96 6.31
N LEU A 206 2.61 -34.02 5.89
CA LEU A 206 4.01 -33.96 6.29
C LEU A 206 4.15 -33.18 7.60
N VAL A 207 4.70 -33.83 8.62
CA VAL A 207 5.10 -33.21 9.89
C VAL A 207 6.60 -32.98 9.92
N VAL A 208 7.01 -31.75 10.26
CA VAL A 208 8.43 -31.34 10.27
C VAL A 208 8.84 -30.77 11.63
N GLY A 209 9.97 -31.25 12.15
CA GLY A 209 10.65 -30.66 13.31
C GLY A 209 9.81 -30.67 14.59
N GLY A 210 9.90 -29.60 15.36
CA GLY A 210 9.32 -29.45 16.69
C GLY A 210 10.32 -29.69 17.81
N SER A 211 9.81 -29.93 19.01
CA SER A 211 10.59 -30.26 20.20
C SER A 211 9.92 -31.38 20.99
N ASN A 212 10.73 -32.17 21.69
CA ASN A 212 10.30 -33.16 22.69
C ASN A 212 11.09 -32.99 24.00
N GLY A 213 11.48 -31.76 24.31
CA GLY A 213 12.52 -31.45 25.30
C GLY A 213 13.90 -31.30 24.67
N SER A 214 14.12 -31.88 23.48
CA SER A 214 15.20 -31.53 22.57
C SER A 214 14.64 -31.05 21.24
N THR A 215 15.36 -30.16 20.55
CA THR A 215 14.97 -29.72 19.21
C THR A 215 15.07 -30.89 18.22
N LEU A 216 14.02 -31.10 17.43
CA LEU A 216 13.92 -32.18 16.46
C LEU A 216 14.19 -31.71 15.03
N ASN A 217 14.88 -32.54 14.26
CA ASN A 217 15.00 -32.42 12.80
C ASN A 217 14.23 -33.53 12.06
N SER A 218 13.68 -34.50 12.79
CA SER A 218 12.93 -35.62 12.24
C SER A 218 11.61 -35.18 11.62
N CYS A 219 11.20 -35.90 10.58
CA CYS A 219 9.95 -35.67 9.86
C CYS A 219 9.15 -36.97 9.80
N GLU A 220 7.83 -36.86 9.71
CA GLU A 220 6.91 -37.99 9.60
C GLU A 220 5.80 -37.68 8.59
N LEU A 221 5.27 -38.71 7.93
CA LEU A 221 4.15 -38.62 7.00
C LEU A 221 2.95 -39.38 7.57
N TYR A 222 1.81 -38.71 7.65
CA TYR A 222 0.52 -39.34 7.91
C TYR A 222 -0.19 -39.66 6.60
N ASP A 223 -0.60 -40.91 6.45
CA ASP A 223 -1.47 -41.36 5.36
C ASP A 223 -2.91 -41.53 5.87
N PRO A 224 -3.84 -40.64 5.45
CA PRO A 224 -5.24 -40.71 5.88
C PRO A 224 -6.00 -41.92 5.32
N VAL A 225 -5.50 -42.58 4.27
CA VAL A 225 -6.15 -43.77 3.70
C VAL A 225 -5.91 -44.99 4.58
N THR A 226 -4.70 -45.10 5.15
CA THR A 226 -4.31 -46.23 6.01
C THR A 226 -4.36 -45.91 7.50
N ASP A 227 -4.63 -44.66 7.87
CA ASP A 227 -4.56 -44.17 9.25
C ASP A 227 -3.21 -44.48 9.93
N ALA A 228 -2.11 -44.24 9.19
CA ALA A 228 -0.77 -44.66 9.60
C ALA A 228 0.25 -43.54 9.48
N TRP A 229 1.19 -43.52 10.42
CA TRP A 229 2.36 -42.65 10.39
C TRP A 229 3.60 -43.42 9.95
N THR A 230 4.40 -42.80 9.09
CA THR A 230 5.68 -43.35 8.62
C THR A 230 6.79 -42.32 8.76
N SER A 231 8.03 -42.77 8.97
CA SER A 231 9.18 -41.87 9.02
C SER A 231 9.48 -41.29 7.64
N ALA A 232 9.72 -39.99 7.59
CA ALA A 232 10.20 -39.28 6.42
C ALA A 232 11.67 -38.85 6.61
N PRO A 233 12.40 -38.53 5.54
CA PRO A 233 13.76 -38.00 5.64
C PRO A 233 13.81 -36.78 6.58
N SER A 234 14.87 -36.69 7.37
CA SER A 234 15.06 -35.58 8.31
C SER A 234 15.63 -34.35 7.63
N THR A 235 15.29 -33.18 8.16
CA THR A 235 15.96 -31.93 7.81
C THR A 235 17.41 -31.92 8.32
N THR A 236 18.25 -31.06 7.76
CA THR A 236 19.66 -30.92 8.16
C THR A 236 19.78 -30.35 9.57
N TYR A 237 18.89 -29.42 9.94
CA TYR A 237 18.90 -28.71 11.22
C TYR A 237 17.62 -28.95 11.99
N GLY A 238 17.76 -29.21 13.30
CA GLY A 238 16.61 -29.21 14.19
C GLY A 238 15.94 -27.84 14.23
N ARG A 239 14.61 -27.81 14.33
CA ARG A 239 13.84 -26.57 14.33
C ARG A 239 12.49 -26.72 15.02
N PHE A 240 12.12 -25.75 15.84
CA PHE A 240 10.74 -25.50 16.27
C PHE A 240 10.44 -24.00 16.10
N LEU A 241 9.16 -23.61 16.06
CA LEU A 241 8.74 -22.24 15.70
C LEU A 241 9.31 -21.79 14.34
N HIS A 242 9.50 -22.75 13.43
CA HIS A 242 9.79 -22.49 12.04
C HIS A 242 8.48 -22.33 11.27
N ALA A 243 8.58 -21.91 10.01
CA ALA A 243 7.44 -21.87 9.11
C ALA A 243 7.63 -22.88 7.98
N ALA A 244 6.53 -23.50 7.56
CA ALA A 244 6.47 -24.43 6.42
C ALA A 244 5.42 -23.93 5.43
N THR A 245 5.77 -23.84 4.16
CA THR A 245 4.91 -23.35 3.08
C THR A 245 4.83 -24.40 1.98
N LEU A 246 3.62 -24.85 1.65
CA LEU A 246 3.40 -25.61 0.42
C LEU A 246 3.55 -24.67 -0.78
N LEU A 247 4.44 -25.00 -1.70
CA LEU A 247 4.71 -24.22 -2.92
C LEU A 247 3.74 -24.62 -4.04
N GLY A 248 3.65 -23.77 -5.07
CA GLY A 248 2.71 -23.96 -6.18
C GLY A 248 2.95 -25.22 -7.02
N ASP A 249 4.14 -25.81 -6.93
CA ASP A 249 4.50 -27.05 -7.61
C ASP A 249 4.38 -28.31 -6.73
N GLY A 250 3.87 -28.14 -5.50
CA GLY A 250 3.66 -29.23 -4.54
C GLY A 250 4.83 -29.53 -3.61
N LYS A 251 5.97 -28.84 -3.74
CA LYS A 251 7.08 -28.96 -2.77
C LYS A 251 6.79 -28.21 -1.47
N VAL A 252 7.53 -28.51 -0.40
CA VAL A 252 7.38 -27.81 0.90
C VAL A 252 8.66 -27.06 1.24
N LEU A 253 8.58 -25.73 1.31
CA LEU A 253 9.65 -24.88 1.80
C LEU A 253 9.56 -24.78 3.32
N VAL A 254 10.67 -25.06 4.01
CA VAL A 254 10.81 -24.86 5.46
C VAL A 254 11.85 -23.80 5.74
N THR A 255 11.50 -22.80 6.57
CA THR A 255 12.35 -21.65 6.85
C THR A 255 12.47 -21.36 8.34
N GLY A 256 13.68 -21.02 8.77
CA GLY A 256 13.93 -20.51 10.13
C GLY A 256 13.65 -21.49 11.25
N GLY A 257 13.27 -20.96 12.41
CA GLY A 257 13.10 -21.71 13.64
C GLY A 257 14.28 -21.57 14.61
N ASN A 258 14.12 -22.15 15.79
CA ASN A 258 15.03 -21.94 16.92
C ASN A 258 15.60 -23.26 17.48
N PRO A 259 16.77 -23.75 17.02
CA PRO A 259 17.51 -24.80 17.68
C PRO A 259 18.32 -24.25 18.86
N PHE A 260 17.62 -23.97 19.96
CA PHE A 260 18.22 -23.59 21.24
C PHE A 260 19.01 -22.27 21.22
N HIS A 261 18.33 -21.16 21.53
CA HIS A 261 18.90 -19.81 21.66
C HIS A 261 19.59 -19.25 20.40
N VAL A 262 19.38 -19.87 19.24
CA VAL A 262 19.86 -19.38 17.94
C VAL A 262 18.69 -19.38 16.96
N ALA A 263 18.45 -18.26 16.29
CA ALA A 263 17.47 -18.20 15.21
C ALA A 263 18.13 -18.65 13.90
N LEU A 264 17.50 -19.58 13.17
CA LEU A 264 18.04 -20.10 11.92
C LEU A 264 17.79 -19.15 10.75
N ALA A 265 18.84 -18.93 9.95
CA ALA A 265 18.77 -18.23 8.67
C ALA A 265 18.65 -19.19 7.47
N VAL A 266 18.54 -20.50 7.72
CA VAL A 266 18.56 -21.55 6.69
C VAL A 266 17.15 -21.90 6.22
N ALA A 267 17.06 -22.34 4.97
CA ALA A 267 15.85 -22.91 4.38
C ALA A 267 16.17 -24.22 3.65
N GLU A 268 15.20 -25.12 3.64
CA GLU A 268 15.27 -26.42 2.97
C GLU A 268 13.95 -26.67 2.24
N ILE A 269 14.00 -27.35 1.10
CA ILE A 269 12.84 -27.74 0.31
C ILE A 269 12.70 -29.25 0.35
N TYR A 270 11.51 -29.72 0.73
CA TYR A 270 11.12 -31.12 0.59
C TYR A 270 10.44 -31.32 -0.76
N ASP A 271 10.95 -32.28 -1.53
CA ASP A 271 10.31 -32.78 -2.73
C ASP A 271 9.58 -34.09 -2.40
N PRO A 272 8.23 -34.09 -2.38
CA PRO A 272 7.46 -35.30 -2.09
C PRO A 272 7.65 -36.42 -3.11
N SER A 273 7.93 -36.08 -4.38
CA SER A 273 8.09 -37.07 -5.45
C SER A 273 9.42 -37.82 -5.33
N ALA A 274 10.48 -37.13 -4.91
CA ALA A 274 11.78 -37.72 -4.62
C ALA A 274 11.88 -38.27 -3.19
N ASN A 275 10.96 -37.85 -2.30
CA ASN A 275 11.03 -38.04 -0.86
C ASN A 275 12.41 -37.63 -0.32
N GLN A 276 12.83 -36.39 -0.58
CA GLN A 276 14.15 -35.88 -0.21
C GLN A 276 14.11 -34.39 0.15
N TRP A 277 15.03 -33.97 1.03
CA TRP A 277 15.29 -32.57 1.34
C TRP A 277 16.48 -32.05 0.53
N THR A 278 16.36 -30.83 0.03
CA THR A 278 17.45 -30.08 -0.60
C THR A 278 17.61 -28.72 0.09
N ALA A 279 18.84 -28.36 0.43
CA ALA A 279 19.13 -27.02 0.94
C ALA A 279 18.94 -25.98 -0.17
N THR A 280 18.32 -24.84 0.16
CA THR A 280 18.18 -23.70 -0.74
C THR A 280 18.92 -22.48 -0.18
N GLY A 281 18.69 -21.28 -0.70
CA GLY A 281 19.30 -20.05 -0.21
C GLY A 281 19.02 -19.77 1.26
N ARG A 282 19.61 -18.68 1.75
CA ARG A 282 19.57 -18.31 3.16
C ARG A 282 18.97 -16.91 3.32
N MET A 283 18.16 -16.76 4.35
CA MET A 283 17.68 -15.46 4.83
C MET A 283 18.87 -14.59 5.26
N THR A 284 18.71 -13.28 5.13
CA THR A 284 19.71 -12.29 5.56
C THR A 284 19.86 -12.22 7.07
N GLN A 285 18.83 -12.62 7.82
CA GLN A 285 18.83 -12.76 9.27
C GLN A 285 18.10 -14.03 9.69
N GLY A 286 18.59 -14.69 10.75
CA GLY A 286 17.88 -15.82 11.33
C GLY A 286 16.62 -15.38 12.07
N ARG A 287 15.53 -16.12 11.88
CA ARG A 287 14.21 -15.82 12.47
C ARG A 287 13.48 -17.06 12.95
N PHE A 288 12.62 -16.90 13.95
CA PHE A 288 11.65 -17.89 14.42
C PHE A 288 10.34 -17.20 14.78
N ALA A 289 9.23 -17.94 14.90
CA ALA A 289 7.90 -17.39 15.16
C ALA A 289 7.52 -16.25 14.18
N HIS A 290 8.05 -16.35 12.96
CA HIS A 290 7.67 -15.55 11.79
C HIS A 290 6.54 -16.26 11.05
N THR A 291 5.88 -15.52 10.16
CA THR A 291 4.93 -16.10 9.22
C THR A 291 5.57 -16.25 7.84
N SER A 292 5.10 -17.23 7.08
CA SER A 292 5.50 -17.47 5.69
C SER A 292 4.24 -17.65 4.84
N THR A 293 4.08 -16.83 3.81
CA THR A 293 2.89 -16.82 2.96
C THR A 293 3.28 -16.97 1.51
N LEU A 294 2.77 -18.00 0.83
CA LEU A 294 2.88 -18.13 -0.62
C LEU A 294 2.05 -17.01 -1.27
N LEU A 295 2.67 -16.23 -2.14
CA LEU A 295 2.02 -15.16 -2.91
C LEU A 295 1.50 -15.71 -4.25
N ALA A 296 0.57 -14.97 -4.86
CA ALA A 296 -0.05 -15.34 -6.13
C ALA A 296 0.95 -15.45 -7.30
N ASP A 297 2.12 -14.82 -7.18
CA ASP A 297 3.18 -14.85 -8.18
C ASP A 297 4.19 -16.02 -7.99
N GLY A 298 3.90 -16.90 -7.02
CA GLY A 298 4.70 -18.09 -6.69
C GLY A 298 5.88 -17.81 -5.76
N THR A 299 6.14 -16.56 -5.37
CA THR A 299 7.15 -16.24 -4.36
C THR A 299 6.59 -16.41 -2.95
N VAL A 300 7.47 -16.52 -1.95
CA VAL A 300 7.05 -16.67 -0.54
C VAL A 300 7.49 -15.45 0.26
N LEU A 301 6.54 -14.76 0.89
CA LEU A 301 6.80 -13.69 1.84
C LEU A 301 7.14 -14.28 3.21
N LEU A 302 8.30 -13.92 3.74
CA LEU A 302 8.68 -14.15 5.12
C LEU A 302 8.61 -12.84 5.89
N ALA A 303 7.75 -12.77 6.89
CA ALA A 303 7.48 -11.53 7.61
C ALA A 303 7.84 -11.62 9.08
N ALA A 304 8.62 -10.65 9.54
CA ALA A 304 8.96 -10.42 10.95
C ALA A 304 9.49 -11.69 11.66
N GLY A 305 9.16 -11.89 12.93
CA GLY A 305 9.67 -12.97 13.77
C GLY A 305 10.71 -12.51 14.77
N GLY A 306 11.13 -13.42 15.65
CA GLY A 306 12.13 -13.19 16.68
C GLY A 306 13.54 -13.45 16.16
N ALA A 307 14.48 -12.61 16.56
CA ALA A 307 15.90 -12.82 16.33
C ALA A 307 16.69 -12.79 17.66
N PHE A 308 17.95 -13.20 17.60
CA PHE A 308 18.86 -13.21 18.75
C PHE A 308 19.82 -12.02 18.67
N ARG A 309 19.96 -11.26 19.77
CA ARG A 309 21.04 -10.27 19.97
C ARG A 309 21.90 -10.75 21.13
N GLY A 310 23.22 -10.67 20.98
CA GLY A 310 24.17 -11.03 22.03
C GLY A 310 24.06 -10.09 23.24
N CYS A 311 23.19 -10.42 24.19
CA CYS A 311 23.02 -9.72 25.45
C CYS A 311 23.68 -10.50 26.60
N GLY A 312 25.00 -10.70 26.55
CA GLY A 312 25.75 -11.37 27.63
C GLY A 312 25.31 -12.81 27.92
N ARG A 313 25.19 -13.19 29.21
CA ARG A 313 24.84 -14.56 29.68
C ARG A 313 23.33 -14.86 29.67
N THR A 314 22.48 -13.92 29.27
CA THR A 314 21.02 -14.09 29.18
C THR A 314 20.56 -14.03 27.74
N SER A 315 19.84 -15.04 27.27
CA SER A 315 19.25 -15.05 25.93
C SER A 315 18.11 -14.04 25.84
N CYS A 316 18.31 -12.95 25.12
CA CYS A 316 17.26 -11.96 24.86
C CYS A 316 16.79 -12.10 23.41
N PHE A 317 15.58 -12.63 23.23
CA PHE A 317 14.88 -12.57 21.96
C PHE A 317 14.32 -11.16 21.77
N TYR A 318 14.36 -10.65 20.54
CA TYR A 318 13.74 -9.37 20.22
C TYR A 318 12.90 -9.50 18.94
N PRO A 319 11.75 -8.80 18.87
CA PRO A 319 10.92 -8.74 17.69
C PRO A 319 11.69 -8.09 16.54
N THR A 320 11.50 -8.59 15.32
CA THR A 320 12.05 -7.97 14.11
C THR A 320 10.92 -7.42 13.25
N ALA A 321 11.21 -6.35 12.51
CA ALA A 321 10.35 -5.83 11.44
C ALA A 321 10.86 -6.24 10.04
N THR A 322 11.89 -7.08 9.98
CA THR A 322 12.52 -7.47 8.72
C THR A 322 11.60 -8.40 7.95
N SER A 323 11.45 -8.17 6.65
CA SER A 323 10.76 -9.08 5.75
C SER A 323 11.57 -9.35 4.49
N GLU A 324 11.37 -10.53 3.92
CA GLU A 324 12.12 -11.05 2.79
C GLU A 324 11.19 -11.82 1.86
N ILE A 325 11.46 -11.77 0.56
CA ILE A 325 10.78 -12.59 -0.45
C ILE A 325 11.72 -13.72 -0.87
N TYR A 326 11.23 -14.95 -0.83
CA TYR A 326 11.91 -16.12 -1.37
C TYR A 326 11.37 -16.45 -2.76
N ASP A 327 12.29 -16.66 -3.70
CA ASP A 327 12.02 -17.11 -5.06
C ASP A 327 12.54 -18.53 -5.25
N GLU A 328 11.63 -19.50 -5.43
CA GLU A 328 11.99 -20.91 -5.62
C GLU A 328 12.85 -21.13 -6.86
N ALA A 329 12.53 -20.47 -7.98
CA ALA A 329 13.20 -20.70 -9.27
C ALA A 329 14.70 -20.35 -9.21
N THR A 330 15.07 -19.40 -8.35
CA THR A 330 16.46 -18.96 -8.17
C THR A 330 17.06 -19.39 -6.83
N GLY A 331 16.25 -19.92 -5.92
CA GLY A 331 16.62 -20.21 -4.53
C GLY A 331 17.01 -18.97 -3.73
N LYS A 332 16.63 -17.76 -4.17
CA LYS A 332 17.15 -16.49 -3.60
C LYS A 332 16.18 -15.88 -2.60
N PHE A 333 16.71 -15.40 -1.48
CA PHE A 333 16.03 -14.48 -0.56
C PHE A 333 16.39 -13.03 -0.91
N THR A 334 15.39 -12.17 -1.03
CA THR A 334 15.60 -10.72 -1.24
C THR A 334 14.94 -9.93 -0.12
N ALA A 335 15.72 -9.08 0.55
CA ALA A 335 15.21 -8.21 1.59
C ALA A 335 14.33 -7.10 1.02
N ILE A 336 13.14 -6.93 1.60
CA ILE A 336 12.15 -5.95 1.19
C ILE A 336 11.97 -4.87 2.28
N ALA A 337 10.97 -4.00 2.11
CA ALA A 337 10.60 -3.00 3.11
C ALA A 337 10.32 -3.64 4.48
N HIS A 338 10.53 -2.88 5.55
CA HIS A 338 10.23 -3.35 6.89
C HIS A 338 8.75 -3.17 7.22
N LEU A 339 8.20 -4.05 8.06
CA LEU A 339 6.92 -3.79 8.73
C LEU A 339 7.03 -2.49 9.52
N ASN A 340 5.90 -1.79 9.74
CA ASN A 340 5.89 -0.59 10.57
C ASN A 340 6.10 -0.94 12.05
N HIS A 341 5.61 -2.11 12.49
CA HIS A 341 5.88 -2.65 13.82
C HIS A 341 6.63 -3.98 13.75
N ALA A 342 7.73 -4.06 14.50
CA ALA A 342 8.41 -5.32 14.75
C ALA A 342 7.48 -6.25 15.55
N ARG A 343 7.47 -7.55 15.23
CA ARG A 343 6.58 -8.52 15.89
C ARG A 343 7.06 -9.96 15.72
N TYR A 344 6.62 -10.85 16.59
CA TYR A 344 6.70 -12.31 16.45
C TYR A 344 5.50 -12.93 17.15
N TYR A 345 5.22 -14.21 16.89
CA TYR A 345 3.95 -14.85 17.31
C TYR A 345 2.69 -14.14 16.77
N HIS A 346 2.84 -13.44 15.65
CA HIS A 346 1.75 -12.85 14.89
C HIS A 346 1.18 -13.89 13.92
N THR A 347 -0.01 -13.62 13.41
CA THR A 347 -0.66 -14.43 12.38
C THR A 347 -0.64 -13.71 11.04
N ALA A 348 -0.79 -14.48 9.94
CA ALA A 348 -0.86 -13.92 8.60
C ALA A 348 -1.86 -14.66 7.72
N SER A 349 -2.53 -13.94 6.82
CA SER A 349 -3.41 -14.49 5.79
C SER A 349 -3.16 -13.78 4.47
N LEU A 350 -3.09 -14.55 3.39
CA LEU A 350 -3.23 -14.01 2.04
C LEU A 350 -4.71 -13.67 1.79
N LEU A 351 -4.97 -12.43 1.40
CA LEU A 351 -6.30 -11.97 1.01
C LEU A 351 -6.59 -12.28 -0.46
N SER A 352 -7.87 -12.30 -0.83
CA SER A 352 -8.29 -12.43 -2.23
C SER A 352 -7.79 -11.29 -3.12
N SER A 353 -7.51 -10.12 -2.53
CA SER A 353 -6.84 -9.00 -3.21
C SER A 353 -5.38 -9.31 -3.59
N GLY A 354 -4.77 -10.33 -2.98
CA GLY A 354 -3.34 -10.67 -3.08
C GLY A 354 -2.46 -9.97 -2.04
N GLN A 355 -3.02 -9.12 -1.18
CA GLN A 355 -2.30 -8.55 -0.03
C GLN A 355 -2.11 -9.61 1.06
N VAL A 356 -1.07 -9.46 1.88
CA VAL A 356 -0.91 -10.29 3.08
C VAL A 356 -1.26 -9.45 4.29
N LEU A 357 -2.33 -9.83 5.00
CA LEU A 357 -2.70 -9.24 6.29
C LEU A 357 -1.86 -9.90 7.38
N ILE A 358 -1.17 -9.09 8.19
CA ILE A 358 -0.50 -9.53 9.41
C ILE A 358 -1.15 -8.90 10.62
N VAL A 359 -1.43 -9.72 11.63
CA VAL A 359 -2.21 -9.31 12.80
C VAL A 359 -1.51 -9.68 14.10
N GLY A 360 -1.51 -8.74 15.04
CA GLY A 360 -1.10 -8.96 16.42
C GLY A 360 0.37 -9.40 16.58
N GLY A 361 0.60 -10.30 17.53
CA GLY A 361 1.93 -10.70 17.98
C GLY A 361 2.43 -9.81 19.11
N ILE A 362 3.72 -9.95 19.44
CA ILE A 362 4.33 -9.27 20.60
C ILE A 362 5.53 -8.41 20.22
N SER A 363 5.59 -7.22 20.81
CA SER A 363 6.75 -6.31 20.79
C SER A 363 6.81 -5.47 22.05
N GLY A 364 7.40 -6.02 23.12
CA GLY A 364 7.38 -5.40 24.45
C GLY A 364 6.04 -5.53 25.19
N GLY A 365 4.96 -5.81 24.44
CA GLY A 365 3.64 -6.22 24.89
C GLY A 365 2.84 -6.78 23.69
N ALA A 366 1.68 -7.38 23.94
CA ALA A 366 0.80 -7.83 22.86
C ALA A 366 0.37 -6.64 22.00
N LEU A 367 0.20 -6.87 20.70
CA LEU A 367 -0.17 -5.84 19.72
C LEU A 367 -1.63 -6.00 19.30
N ASP A 368 -2.33 -4.88 19.20
CA ASP A 368 -3.64 -4.72 18.56
C ASP A 368 -3.53 -4.34 17.08
N SER A 369 -2.36 -3.83 16.68
CA SER A 369 -2.09 -3.40 15.31
C SER A 369 -2.12 -4.54 14.30
N ALA A 370 -2.65 -4.21 13.12
CA ALA A 370 -2.57 -5.01 11.91
C ALA A 370 -1.95 -4.19 10.77
N GLU A 371 -1.33 -4.88 9.83
CA GLU A 371 -0.65 -4.25 8.69
C GLU A 371 -0.73 -5.12 7.43
N PHE A 372 -0.75 -4.49 6.27
CA PHE A 372 -0.67 -5.15 4.98
C PHE A 372 0.72 -5.13 4.43
N TYR A 373 1.12 -6.25 3.85
CA TYR A 373 2.07 -6.24 2.76
C TYR A 373 1.32 -6.18 1.44
N VAL A 374 1.64 -5.16 0.64
CA VAL A 374 1.15 -4.96 -0.72
C VAL A 374 2.30 -5.28 -1.68
N PRO A 375 2.25 -6.43 -2.40
CA PRO A 375 3.24 -6.76 -3.41
C PRO A 375 3.30 -5.67 -4.49
N LEU A 376 4.51 -5.28 -4.89
CA LEU A 376 4.66 -4.34 -6.01
C LEU A 376 4.53 -5.08 -7.33
N THR A 377 3.66 -4.57 -8.19
CA THR A 377 3.38 -5.13 -9.51
C THR A 377 3.96 -4.30 -10.65
N LEU A 378 3.74 -2.98 -10.62
CA LEU A 378 4.20 -2.05 -11.63
C LEU A 378 5.21 -1.05 -11.05
N ALA A 379 6.35 -0.87 -11.73
CA ALA A 379 7.28 0.22 -11.48
C ALA A 379 7.01 1.36 -12.47
N ILE A 380 6.63 2.53 -11.96
CA ILE A 380 6.22 3.71 -12.75
C ILE A 380 7.22 4.85 -12.58
N ARG A 381 7.81 5.35 -13.66
CA ARG A 381 8.80 6.43 -13.62
C ARG A 381 8.63 7.44 -14.76
N PRO A 382 8.56 8.76 -14.48
CA PRO A 382 8.44 9.37 -13.15
C PRO A 382 7.04 9.17 -12.53
N LEU A 383 6.88 9.44 -11.22
CA LEU A 383 5.58 9.38 -10.52
C LEU A 383 4.78 10.70 -10.59
N SER A 384 5.34 11.71 -11.26
CA SER A 384 4.66 12.96 -11.57
C SER A 384 5.28 13.59 -12.81
N LEU A 385 4.50 14.35 -13.57
CA LEU A 385 4.98 15.19 -14.66
C LEU A 385 4.62 16.65 -14.38
N ASP A 386 5.58 17.54 -14.54
CA ASP A 386 5.36 18.99 -14.49
C ASP A 386 5.65 19.59 -15.87
N PHE A 387 4.62 20.16 -16.49
CA PHE A 387 4.68 20.80 -17.79
C PHE A 387 5.05 22.28 -17.71
N GLY A 388 5.22 22.82 -16.49
CA GLY A 388 5.62 24.21 -16.29
C GLY A 388 4.59 25.19 -16.82
N LEU A 389 5.06 26.33 -17.33
CA LEU A 389 4.22 27.38 -17.91
C LEU A 389 3.97 27.09 -19.39
N LEU A 390 2.71 27.18 -19.82
CA LEU A 390 2.31 27.12 -21.22
C LEU A 390 1.18 28.13 -21.48
N GLU A 391 1.29 28.87 -22.58
CA GLU A 391 0.26 29.84 -22.98
C GLU A 391 -1.08 29.15 -23.27
N VAL A 392 -2.19 29.77 -22.83
CA VAL A 392 -3.55 29.23 -23.03
C VAL A 392 -3.84 29.01 -24.51
N GLY A 393 -4.34 27.81 -24.84
CA GLY A 393 -4.68 27.40 -26.20
C GLY A 393 -3.55 26.70 -26.98
N LEU A 394 -2.32 26.70 -26.47
CA LEU A 394 -1.23 25.90 -27.04
C LEU A 394 -1.19 24.49 -26.47
N THR A 395 -0.44 23.60 -27.12
CA THR A 395 -0.19 22.23 -26.65
C THR A 395 1.30 22.01 -26.49
N SER A 396 1.70 21.42 -25.36
CA SER A 396 3.09 21.12 -25.05
C SER A 396 3.67 20.04 -25.97
N ALA A 397 5.01 19.94 -26.00
CA ALA A 397 5.64 18.68 -26.40
C ALA A 397 5.24 17.56 -25.41
N PRO A 398 5.20 16.28 -25.85
CA PRO A 398 4.86 15.19 -24.97
C PRO A 398 5.96 14.91 -23.93
N GLN A 399 5.57 14.64 -22.69
CA GLN A 399 6.43 14.03 -21.67
C GLN A 399 6.01 12.58 -21.42
N THR A 400 6.93 11.72 -21.02
CA THR A 400 6.72 10.27 -20.99
C THR A 400 6.84 9.68 -19.59
N ILE A 401 5.98 8.69 -19.30
CA ILE A 401 6.02 7.84 -18.11
C ILE A 401 6.31 6.42 -18.57
N ALA A 402 7.38 5.81 -18.07
CA ALA A 402 7.69 4.40 -18.26
C ALA A 402 6.99 3.56 -17.19
N ILE A 403 6.29 2.51 -17.63
CA ILE A 403 5.63 1.51 -16.79
C ILE A 403 6.32 0.18 -17.04
N THR A 404 6.80 -0.48 -15.99
CA THR A 404 7.45 -1.80 -16.09
C THR A 404 6.76 -2.79 -15.17
N ASN A 405 6.39 -3.97 -15.67
CA ASN A 405 5.92 -5.05 -14.81
C ASN A 405 7.13 -5.67 -14.08
N VAL A 406 7.21 -5.47 -12.77
CA VAL A 406 8.28 -5.98 -11.91
C VAL A 406 7.87 -7.23 -11.14
N SER A 407 6.61 -7.66 -11.26
CA SER A 407 6.13 -8.92 -10.69
C SER A 407 6.46 -10.12 -11.58
N LYS A 408 6.25 -11.33 -11.03
CA LYS A 408 6.33 -12.58 -11.80
C LYS A 408 5.03 -12.95 -12.52
N SER A 409 3.97 -12.17 -12.34
CA SER A 409 2.67 -12.42 -12.96
C SER A 409 2.38 -11.41 -14.08
N PRO A 410 1.68 -11.80 -15.16
CA PRO A 410 1.23 -10.84 -16.17
C PRO A 410 0.27 -9.79 -15.59
N VAL A 411 0.46 -8.53 -15.98
CA VAL A 411 -0.44 -7.41 -15.61
C VAL A 411 -1.30 -7.04 -16.82
N THR A 412 -2.62 -7.09 -16.67
CA THR A 412 -3.58 -6.76 -17.73
C THR A 412 -4.23 -5.43 -17.41
N PHE A 413 -4.05 -4.45 -18.30
CA PHE A 413 -4.65 -3.13 -18.16
C PHE A 413 -6.12 -3.18 -18.59
N THR A 414 -6.98 -2.68 -17.71
CA THR A 414 -8.39 -2.41 -18.00
C THR A 414 -8.56 -1.00 -18.58
N SER A 415 -7.79 -0.02 -18.08
CA SER A 415 -7.80 1.35 -18.59
C SER A 415 -6.50 2.10 -18.28
N ILE A 416 -6.17 3.04 -19.18
CA ILE A 416 -5.17 4.09 -18.98
C ILE A 416 -5.86 5.39 -19.40
N ALA A 417 -6.10 6.30 -18.47
CA ALA A 417 -6.86 7.52 -18.72
C ALA A 417 -6.16 8.74 -18.14
N SER A 418 -6.29 9.89 -18.79
CA SER A 418 -5.91 11.19 -18.23
C SER A 418 -7.15 12.07 -18.01
N ASN A 419 -7.04 13.08 -17.16
CA ASN A 419 -8.11 14.05 -16.91
C ASN A 419 -7.62 15.50 -17.00
N GLY A 420 -8.55 16.46 -16.92
CA GLY A 420 -8.23 17.89 -16.96
C GLY A 420 -7.77 18.36 -18.34
N ASP A 421 -6.78 19.24 -18.35
CA ASP A 421 -6.18 19.81 -19.57
C ASP A 421 -5.08 18.90 -20.16
N TYR A 422 -5.13 17.60 -19.86
CA TYR A 422 -4.11 16.63 -20.25
C TYR A 422 -4.69 15.52 -21.14
N ALA A 423 -3.97 15.20 -22.20
CA ALA A 423 -4.25 14.08 -23.07
C ALA A 423 -3.12 13.05 -23.00
N GLN A 424 -3.45 11.75 -23.10
CA GLN A 424 -2.46 10.67 -23.07
C GLN A 424 -2.60 9.75 -24.28
N THR A 425 -1.46 9.19 -24.70
CA THR A 425 -1.38 8.02 -25.58
C THR A 425 -0.41 7.02 -24.96
N ALA A 426 -0.70 5.72 -25.08
CA ALA A 426 0.14 4.67 -24.49
C ALA A 426 0.49 3.63 -25.56
N ASP A 427 1.74 3.16 -25.54
CA ASP A 427 2.18 2.00 -26.34
C ASP A 427 2.00 0.67 -25.58
N CYS A 428 1.29 0.71 -24.44
CA CYS A 428 1.11 -0.43 -23.57
C CYS A 428 0.25 -1.52 -24.22
N PRO A 429 0.73 -2.77 -24.27
CA PRO A 429 -0.11 -3.90 -24.68
C PRO A 429 -1.25 -4.11 -23.68
N ALA A 430 -2.31 -4.79 -24.10
CA ALA A 430 -3.41 -5.14 -23.19
C ALA A 430 -2.92 -5.93 -21.96
N THR A 431 -1.90 -6.77 -22.15
CA THR A 431 -1.22 -7.50 -21.07
C THR A 431 0.28 -7.28 -21.15
N LEU A 432 0.86 -6.75 -20.07
CA LEU A 432 2.28 -6.54 -19.88
C LEU A 432 2.88 -7.74 -19.14
N GLY A 433 3.70 -8.53 -19.83
CA GLY A 433 4.37 -9.70 -19.24
C GLY A 433 5.45 -9.34 -18.21
N PRO A 434 5.90 -10.30 -17.37
CA PRO A 434 6.97 -10.07 -16.40
C PRO A 434 8.23 -9.46 -17.04
N GLY A 435 8.76 -8.40 -16.45
CA GLY A 435 9.95 -7.67 -16.91
C GLY A 435 9.74 -6.82 -18.17
N GLN A 436 8.54 -6.83 -18.78
CA GLN A 436 8.23 -5.98 -19.93
C GLN A 436 7.95 -4.54 -19.48
N SER A 437 8.22 -3.59 -20.38
CA SER A 437 7.94 -2.17 -20.17
C SER A 437 7.11 -1.60 -21.31
N CYS A 438 6.34 -0.57 -20.99
CA CYS A 438 5.66 0.29 -21.95
C CYS A 438 5.74 1.76 -21.49
N THR A 439 5.29 2.67 -22.33
CA THR A 439 5.39 4.12 -22.18
C THR A 439 4.02 4.77 -22.37
N VAL A 440 3.66 5.64 -21.43
CA VAL A 440 2.54 6.58 -21.56
C VAL A 440 3.10 7.95 -21.89
N SER A 441 2.73 8.50 -23.04
CA SER A 441 3.07 9.86 -23.49
C SER A 441 1.92 10.81 -23.20
N VAL A 442 2.20 11.90 -22.49
CA VAL A 442 1.21 12.87 -22.01
C VAL A 442 1.52 14.26 -22.57
N THR A 443 0.50 14.98 -23.03
CA THR A 443 0.58 16.39 -23.46
C THR A 443 -0.33 17.27 -22.60
N PHE A 444 0.06 18.52 -22.41
CA PHE A 444 -0.70 19.54 -21.68
C PHE A 444 -1.22 20.62 -22.64
N SER A 445 -2.51 20.96 -22.56
CA SER A 445 -3.17 21.98 -23.37
C SER A 445 -4.05 22.88 -22.50
N PRO A 446 -3.50 23.92 -21.83
CA PRO A 446 -4.25 24.76 -20.91
C PRO A 446 -5.39 25.49 -21.61
N THR A 447 -6.60 25.38 -21.06
CA THR A 447 -7.80 26.07 -21.58
C THR A 447 -8.08 27.40 -20.89
N VAL A 448 -7.50 27.62 -19.70
CA VAL A 448 -7.65 28.83 -18.89
C VAL A 448 -6.33 29.10 -18.17
N ALA A 449 -6.06 30.38 -17.87
CA ALA A 449 -4.88 30.79 -17.11
C ALA A 449 -4.91 30.26 -15.65
N GLY A 450 -3.73 30.10 -15.06
CA GLY A 450 -3.53 29.58 -13.70
C GLY A 450 -3.15 28.10 -13.67
N THR A 451 -2.89 27.59 -12.46
CA THR A 451 -2.45 26.20 -12.26
C THR A 451 -3.57 25.20 -12.59
N ARG A 452 -3.21 24.16 -13.35
CA ARG A 452 -4.09 23.13 -13.88
C ARG A 452 -3.65 21.75 -13.33
N PRO A 453 -4.16 21.29 -12.19
CA PRO A 453 -3.86 19.95 -11.70
C PRO A 453 -4.56 18.90 -12.57
N GLY A 454 -3.94 17.74 -12.72
CA GLY A 454 -4.54 16.57 -13.37
C GLY A 454 -3.83 15.29 -12.95
N SER A 455 -4.22 14.18 -13.57
CA SER A 455 -3.61 12.88 -13.32
C SER A 455 -3.71 11.95 -14.53
N VAL A 456 -2.80 10.97 -14.61
CA VAL A 456 -3.02 9.73 -15.36
C VAL A 456 -3.42 8.64 -14.37
N THR A 457 -4.55 7.97 -14.59
CA THR A 457 -4.99 6.81 -13.80
C THR A 457 -4.81 5.52 -14.60
N LEU A 458 -4.22 4.52 -13.94
CA LEU A 458 -4.06 3.16 -14.45
C LEU A 458 -4.98 2.22 -13.67
N SER A 459 -5.81 1.48 -14.38
CA SER A 459 -6.58 0.38 -13.81
C SER A 459 -6.11 -0.93 -14.41
N ASP A 460 -5.74 -1.88 -13.56
CA ASP A 460 -5.26 -3.21 -13.95
C ASP A 460 -5.61 -4.27 -12.88
N ASN A 461 -5.18 -5.52 -13.11
CA ASN A 461 -5.45 -6.67 -12.25
C ASN A 461 -4.47 -6.85 -11.07
N SER A 462 -3.62 -5.86 -10.78
CA SER A 462 -2.64 -5.97 -9.70
C SER A 462 -3.20 -5.72 -8.30
N VAL A 463 -2.51 -6.30 -7.31
CA VAL A 463 -2.81 -6.16 -5.89
C VAL A 463 -2.73 -4.69 -5.45
N GLY A 464 -3.82 -4.16 -4.90
CA GLY A 464 -3.92 -2.74 -4.52
C GLY A 464 -4.41 -1.80 -5.64
N SER A 465 -4.81 -2.34 -6.80
CA SER A 465 -5.59 -1.59 -7.79
C SER A 465 -7.02 -1.42 -7.26
N PRO A 466 -7.36 -0.22 -6.77
CA PRO A 466 -8.04 0.74 -7.62
C PRO A 466 -7.13 1.93 -7.98
N GLU A 467 -7.11 2.29 -9.27
CA GLU A 467 -6.53 3.49 -9.88
C GLU A 467 -5.14 3.92 -9.35
N GLN A 468 -4.06 3.34 -9.88
CA GLN A 468 -2.73 3.95 -9.68
C GLN A 468 -2.69 5.30 -10.38
N SER A 469 -2.54 6.39 -9.61
CA SER A 469 -2.61 7.77 -10.12
C SER A 469 -1.23 8.43 -10.17
N ILE A 470 -0.84 8.89 -11.36
CA ILE A 470 0.36 9.70 -11.61
C ILE A 470 -0.06 11.17 -11.66
N ALA A 471 0.50 12.01 -10.79
CA ALA A 471 0.14 13.42 -10.71
C ALA A 471 0.68 14.22 -11.92
N LEU A 472 -0.16 15.11 -12.46
CA LEU A 472 0.19 16.03 -13.53
C LEU A 472 0.00 17.48 -13.05
N THR A 473 0.98 18.34 -13.32
CA THR A 473 0.88 19.77 -13.07
C THR A 473 1.35 20.57 -14.28
N GLY A 474 0.77 21.76 -14.43
CA GLY A 474 1.02 22.70 -15.50
C GLY A 474 0.29 24.00 -15.19
N THR A 475 0.75 25.12 -15.73
CA THR A 475 0.13 26.43 -15.51
C THR A 475 -0.14 27.07 -16.86
N GLY A 476 -1.40 27.46 -17.07
CA GLY A 476 -1.81 28.28 -18.19
C GLY A 476 -1.34 29.72 -17.97
N GLU A 477 -0.55 30.28 -18.88
CA GLU A 477 -0.24 31.70 -18.88
C GLU A 477 -1.24 32.46 -19.76
N PRO A 478 -1.76 33.62 -19.31
CA PRO A 478 -2.67 34.42 -20.11
C PRO A 478 -1.97 34.99 -21.36
N THR A 479 -2.60 34.81 -22.52
CA THR A 479 -2.44 35.60 -23.76
C THR A 479 -2.86 37.07 -23.47
N ALA A 480 -2.37 38.19 -24.03
CA ALA A 480 -1.48 38.48 -25.16
C ALA A 480 -1.16 39.99 -25.31
N LEU A 481 -1.96 40.91 -24.77
CA LEU A 481 -1.84 42.35 -25.05
C LEU A 481 -1.83 43.21 -23.78
N THR A 482 -0.73 43.92 -23.52
CA THR A 482 -0.59 44.78 -22.32
C THR A 482 -0.19 46.20 -22.68
N PHE A 483 -0.84 47.20 -22.05
CA PHE A 483 -0.45 48.60 -22.14
C PHE A 483 0.56 49.01 -21.06
N ILE A 484 1.64 49.68 -21.48
CA ILE A 484 2.62 50.26 -20.57
C ILE A 484 2.91 51.72 -20.97
N PRO A 485 2.65 52.71 -20.09
CA PRO A 485 1.89 52.59 -18.83
C PRO A 485 0.39 52.31 -19.07
N SER A 486 -0.30 51.78 -18.05
CA SER A 486 -1.75 51.50 -18.07
C SER A 486 -2.63 52.73 -17.83
N SER A 487 -2.04 53.88 -17.50
CA SER A 487 -2.73 55.17 -17.41
C SER A 487 -1.84 56.34 -17.82
N LEU A 488 -2.47 57.40 -18.35
CA LEU A 488 -1.82 58.65 -18.73
C LEU A 488 -2.51 59.83 -18.02
N SER A 489 -1.79 60.48 -17.11
CA SER A 489 -2.24 61.70 -16.45
C SER A 489 -1.54 62.93 -17.02
N PHE A 490 -2.29 63.93 -17.47
CA PHE A 490 -1.80 65.13 -18.11
C PHE A 490 -1.75 66.30 -17.10
N PRO A 491 -0.77 67.21 -17.22
CA PRO A 491 -0.69 68.37 -16.35
C PRO A 491 -1.87 69.33 -16.59
N PRO A 492 -2.16 70.22 -15.62
CA PRO A 492 -3.11 71.31 -15.80
C PRO A 492 -2.82 72.10 -17.09
N THR A 493 -3.84 72.30 -17.92
CA THR A 493 -3.70 72.89 -19.26
C THR A 493 -4.77 73.96 -19.46
N PHE A 494 -4.43 75.09 -20.08
CA PHE A 494 -5.39 76.17 -20.34
C PHE A 494 -6.42 75.75 -21.41
N PRO A 495 -7.68 76.20 -21.31
CA PRO A 495 -8.72 75.93 -22.29
C PRO A 495 -8.30 76.26 -23.73
N GLY A 496 -8.59 75.36 -24.65
CA GLY A 496 -8.25 75.49 -26.08
C GLY A 496 -6.77 75.30 -26.41
N THR A 497 -5.89 75.11 -25.42
CA THR A 497 -4.47 74.79 -25.63
C THR A 497 -4.20 73.30 -25.49
N SER A 498 -3.26 72.78 -26.26
CA SER A 498 -2.89 71.35 -26.23
C SER A 498 -1.69 71.13 -25.34
N SER A 499 -1.78 70.14 -24.44
CA SER A 499 -0.65 69.66 -23.64
C SER A 499 0.44 69.00 -24.50
N ALA A 500 1.62 68.79 -23.91
CA ALA A 500 2.64 67.91 -24.49
C ALA A 500 2.10 66.47 -24.57
N SER A 501 2.39 65.76 -25.67
CA SER A 501 1.95 64.38 -25.86
C SER A 501 2.57 63.44 -24.83
N LYS A 502 1.76 62.52 -24.29
CA LYS A 502 2.23 61.38 -23.50
C LYS A 502 1.97 60.08 -24.23
N SER A 503 2.86 59.10 -24.04
CA SER A 503 2.82 57.85 -24.78
C SER A 503 2.42 56.65 -23.93
N ALA A 504 1.59 55.76 -24.48
CA ALA A 504 1.38 54.39 -23.98
C ALA A 504 1.68 53.38 -25.09
N THR A 505 2.39 52.30 -24.75
CA THR A 505 2.78 51.25 -25.71
C THR A 505 2.00 49.98 -25.43
N LEU A 506 1.35 49.44 -26.46
CA LEU A 506 0.67 48.15 -26.45
C LEU A 506 1.64 47.08 -26.96
N TYR A 507 1.96 46.10 -26.12
CA TYR A 507 2.84 44.97 -26.46
C TYR A 507 2.01 43.75 -26.79
N ASN A 508 2.30 43.09 -27.93
CA ASN A 508 1.84 41.73 -28.18
C ASN A 508 2.86 40.73 -27.63
N ASP A 509 2.63 40.25 -26.42
CA ASP A 509 3.46 39.25 -25.76
C ASP A 509 2.98 37.81 -26.04
N SER A 510 1.96 37.63 -26.88
CA SER A 510 1.51 36.29 -27.29
C SER A 510 2.32 35.66 -28.40
N ALA A 511 2.17 34.34 -28.55
CA ALA A 511 2.68 33.60 -29.69
C ALA A 511 1.84 33.75 -30.99
N ALA A 512 0.70 34.44 -30.95
CA ALA A 512 -0.19 34.62 -32.10
C ALA A 512 -0.20 36.07 -32.61
N ALA A 513 -0.50 36.24 -33.91
CA ALA A 513 -0.76 37.56 -34.47
C ALA A 513 -2.14 38.05 -34.02
N VAL A 514 -2.23 39.33 -33.64
CA VAL A 514 -3.47 39.93 -33.12
C VAL A 514 -3.98 40.99 -34.07
N ASP A 515 -5.21 40.81 -34.55
CA ASP A 515 -5.84 41.78 -35.45
C ASP A 515 -6.47 42.93 -34.64
N ILE A 516 -6.08 44.16 -34.96
CA ILE A 516 -6.62 45.38 -34.36
C ILE A 516 -7.75 45.88 -35.26
N THR A 517 -8.96 45.96 -34.70
CA THR A 517 -10.18 46.27 -35.47
C THR A 517 -10.67 47.69 -35.22
N VAL A 518 -10.64 48.16 -33.97
CA VAL A 518 -11.11 49.51 -33.60
C VAL A 518 -10.18 50.12 -32.56
N ILE A 519 -9.81 51.38 -32.80
CA ILE A 519 -9.11 52.22 -31.83
C ILE A 519 -10.01 53.41 -31.54
N ALA A 520 -10.38 53.62 -30.27
CA ALA A 520 -11.31 54.66 -29.88
C ALA A 520 -10.90 55.35 -28.58
N ILE A 521 -11.35 56.61 -28.42
CA ILE A 521 -11.32 57.32 -27.14
C ILE A 521 -12.76 57.57 -26.71
N SER A 522 -13.08 57.29 -25.45
CA SER A 522 -14.37 57.59 -24.84
C SER A 522 -14.20 58.49 -23.60
N PRO A 523 -15.03 59.53 -23.41
CA PRO A 523 -16.09 59.99 -24.31
C PRO A 523 -15.54 60.71 -25.57
N THR A 524 -16.29 60.67 -26.67
CA THR A 524 -15.94 61.36 -27.93
C THR A 524 -16.23 62.86 -27.85
N SER A 525 -15.42 63.59 -27.07
CA SER A 525 -15.58 65.04 -26.86
C SER A 525 -14.53 65.90 -27.58
N GLY A 526 -13.46 65.28 -28.09
CA GLY A 526 -12.28 65.99 -28.61
C GLY A 526 -11.29 66.44 -27.51
N THR A 527 -11.63 66.23 -26.23
CA THR A 527 -10.78 66.58 -25.08
C THR A 527 -9.48 65.80 -25.05
N PHE A 528 -9.52 64.52 -25.43
CA PHE A 528 -8.34 63.69 -25.65
C PHE A 528 -8.31 63.28 -27.12
N SER A 529 -7.15 63.40 -27.74
CA SER A 529 -6.89 62.93 -29.11
C SER A 529 -5.69 62.01 -29.13
N GLN A 530 -5.65 61.07 -30.07
CA GLN A 530 -4.53 60.15 -30.22
C GLN A 530 -4.05 60.05 -31.66
N THR A 531 -2.76 59.82 -31.79
CA THR A 531 -2.14 59.26 -32.98
C THR A 531 -1.41 57.98 -32.57
N ASN A 532 -1.30 57.01 -33.48
CA ASN A 532 -0.61 55.77 -33.20
C ASN A 532 0.10 55.24 -34.45
N ASN A 533 1.00 54.28 -34.24
CA ASN A 533 1.68 53.55 -35.30
C ASN A 533 1.25 52.07 -35.36
N CYS A 534 0.06 51.74 -34.85
CA CYS A 534 -0.38 50.35 -34.79
C CYS A 534 -0.69 49.82 -36.19
N PRO A 535 -0.11 48.67 -36.59
CA PRO A 535 -0.52 47.97 -37.79
C PRO A 535 -1.94 47.40 -37.62
N GLY A 536 -2.58 47.02 -38.73
CA GLY A 536 -3.85 46.28 -38.68
C GLY A 536 -3.75 44.91 -37.99
N THR A 537 -2.54 44.34 -37.96
CA THR A 537 -2.21 43.09 -37.27
C THR A 537 -0.88 43.25 -36.54
N LEU A 538 -0.88 43.04 -35.22
CA LEU A 538 0.30 43.12 -34.36
C LEU A 538 0.88 41.71 -34.20
N THR A 539 2.06 41.43 -34.77
CA THR A 539 2.67 40.08 -34.73
C THR A 539 3.28 39.77 -33.36
N PRO A 540 3.59 38.49 -33.04
CA PRO A 540 4.25 38.11 -31.78
C PRO A 540 5.52 38.92 -31.48
N GLY A 541 5.64 39.42 -30.25
CA GLY A 541 6.76 40.25 -29.78
C GLY A 541 6.81 41.67 -30.37
N GLN A 542 5.85 42.03 -31.23
CA GLN A 542 5.73 43.38 -31.78
C GLN A 542 4.97 44.28 -30.80
N SER A 543 5.28 45.56 -30.82
CA SER A 543 4.54 46.57 -30.09
C SER A 543 4.16 47.75 -30.97
N CYS A 544 3.15 48.50 -30.53
CA CYS A 544 2.80 49.78 -31.13
C CYS A 544 2.52 50.82 -30.04
N THR A 545 2.77 52.08 -30.37
CA THR A 545 2.74 53.20 -29.43
C THR A 545 1.65 54.19 -29.83
N PHE A 546 0.90 54.62 -28.82
CA PHE A 546 -0.13 55.65 -28.90
C PHE A 546 0.41 56.92 -28.27
N GLN A 547 0.39 58.02 -29.01
CA GLN A 547 0.67 59.37 -28.52
C GLN A 547 -0.65 60.08 -28.28
N VAL A 548 -0.94 60.39 -27.01
CA VAL A 548 -2.19 61.01 -26.59
C VAL A 548 -1.92 62.46 -26.16
N VAL A 549 -2.80 63.36 -26.57
CA VAL A 549 -2.77 64.79 -26.25
C VAL A 549 -4.08 65.18 -25.58
N PHE A 550 -3.99 65.96 -24.50
CA PHE A 550 -5.12 66.54 -23.78
C PHE A 550 -5.30 68.02 -24.13
N THR A 551 -6.53 68.42 -24.49
CA THR A 551 -6.95 69.77 -24.88
C THR A 551 -8.31 70.08 -24.24
N PRO A 552 -8.35 70.71 -23.05
CA PRO A 552 -9.61 70.99 -22.37
C PRO A 552 -10.41 72.08 -23.10
N PRO A 553 -11.75 71.95 -23.25
CA PRO A 553 -12.59 72.98 -23.87
C PRO A 553 -12.86 74.19 -22.95
N ASP A 554 -12.79 74.00 -21.63
CA ASP A 554 -13.06 75.00 -20.59
C ASP A 554 -12.23 74.66 -19.33
N SER A 555 -12.30 75.55 -18.33
CA SER A 555 -11.60 75.42 -17.06
C SER A 555 -12.38 74.59 -16.02
N ASP A 556 -12.97 73.47 -16.46
CA ASP A 556 -13.71 72.55 -15.58
C ASP A 556 -12.83 71.65 -14.70
N ALA A 557 -13.49 71.08 -13.68
CA ALA A 557 -13.03 70.00 -12.82
C ALA A 557 -12.61 68.73 -13.65
N PRO A 558 -11.94 67.70 -13.07
CA PRO A 558 -11.08 66.78 -13.81
C PRO A 558 -11.78 66.04 -14.95
N TYR A 559 -11.13 66.05 -16.11
CA TYR A 559 -11.49 65.30 -17.30
C TYR A 559 -10.95 63.88 -17.22
N ASN A 560 -11.83 62.89 -17.34
CA ASN A 560 -11.46 61.47 -17.42
C ASN A 560 -11.86 60.92 -18.79
N GLY A 561 -11.01 60.07 -19.34
CA GLY A 561 -11.25 59.38 -20.60
C GLY A 561 -10.65 57.98 -20.59
N THR A 562 -10.92 57.21 -21.64
CA THR A 562 -10.34 55.88 -21.84
C THR A 562 -10.00 55.71 -23.31
N LEU A 563 -8.74 55.38 -23.58
CA LEU A 563 -8.29 54.88 -24.88
C LEU A 563 -8.55 53.36 -24.89
N SER A 564 -9.26 52.84 -25.89
CA SER A 564 -9.55 51.42 -26.05
C SER A 564 -9.10 50.89 -27.42
N VAL A 565 -8.58 49.67 -27.42
CA VAL A 565 -8.15 48.93 -28.62
C VAL A 565 -8.93 47.62 -28.68
N THR A 566 -9.98 47.61 -29.50
CA THR A 566 -10.72 46.39 -29.84
C THR A 566 -9.88 45.57 -30.81
N ASN A 567 -9.68 44.31 -30.45
CA ASN A 567 -8.83 43.38 -31.15
C ASN A 567 -9.40 41.94 -31.11
N SER A 568 -8.71 41.01 -31.74
CA SER A 568 -9.13 39.62 -31.90
C SER A 568 -8.86 38.69 -30.71
N VAL A 569 -8.27 39.14 -29.60
CA VAL A 569 -8.00 38.30 -28.42
C VAL A 569 -9.16 38.31 -27.42
N ASP A 570 -9.27 37.24 -26.65
CA ASP A 570 -10.19 37.18 -25.52
C ASP A 570 -9.80 38.22 -24.46
N GLY A 571 -10.79 38.95 -23.93
CA GLY A 571 -10.56 40.10 -23.04
C GLY A 571 -10.41 41.46 -23.75
N SER A 572 -10.64 41.52 -25.07
CA SER A 572 -10.80 42.76 -25.84
C SER A 572 -12.04 43.57 -25.39
N PRO A 573 -11.99 44.92 -25.34
CA PRO A 573 -10.87 45.77 -25.73
C PRO A 573 -9.83 45.95 -24.62
N GLN A 574 -8.56 46.09 -25.00
CA GLN A 574 -7.50 46.54 -24.09
C GLN A 574 -7.60 48.05 -23.88
N THR A 575 -7.38 48.54 -22.66
CA THR A 575 -7.64 49.94 -22.32
C THR A 575 -6.50 50.65 -21.58
N VAL A 576 -6.43 51.97 -21.75
CA VAL A 576 -5.58 52.90 -20.99
C VAL A 576 -6.47 54.00 -20.41
N SER A 577 -6.40 54.23 -19.11
CA SER A 577 -7.12 55.33 -18.45
C SER A 577 -6.43 56.68 -18.72
N LEU A 578 -7.21 57.69 -19.07
CA LEU A 578 -6.73 59.05 -19.35
C LEU A 578 -7.30 60.03 -18.32
N SER A 579 -6.49 60.96 -17.82
CA SER A 579 -6.95 62.00 -16.90
C SER A 579 -6.23 63.33 -17.13
N GLY A 580 -6.92 64.47 -16.99
CA GLY A 580 -6.34 65.81 -17.05
C GLY A 580 -7.25 66.86 -16.41
N THR A 581 -6.78 68.09 -16.23
CA THR A 581 -7.56 69.18 -15.61
C THR A 581 -7.41 70.47 -16.43
N GLY A 582 -8.53 71.15 -16.72
CA GLY A 582 -8.53 72.50 -17.29
C GLY A 582 -8.28 73.53 -16.18
N VAL A 583 -7.51 74.59 -16.45
CA VAL A 583 -7.23 75.65 -15.47
C VAL A 583 -7.36 77.05 -16.08
N ASP A 584 -7.79 78.01 -15.27
CA ASP A 584 -7.95 79.42 -15.63
C ASP A 584 -6.62 80.15 -15.85
#